data_AF-A0A2V0N4X0-F1
#
_entry.id   AF-A0A2V0N4X0-F1
#
_cell.length_a   1.000
_cell.length_b   1.000
_cell.length_c   1.000
_cell.angle_alpha   90.00
_cell.angle_beta   90.00
_cell.angle_gamma   90.00
#
_symmetry.space_group_name_H-M   'P 1'
#
loop_
_entity.id
_entity.type
_entity.pdbx_description
1 polymer ?
#
loop_
_entity_poly.entity_id
_entity_poly.type
_entity_poly.pdbx_seq_one_letter_code
_entity_poly.pdbx_strand_id
1 'polypeptide(L)'
;MYYSERIKRRLNPSGPGHIYAKSFDVLVDPQPKDGGDPVIGLQVEPVAGSPFILPIAFESAREIAEMMLKTLMCAKPEMFFPKDLVKQYRAGRLSFEQLVEKY
;
A
#
# COMPACT_ATOMS: atom_id res chain seq x y z
N MET A 1 -26.61 4.33 29.25
CA MET A 1 -26.01 3.51 28.18
C MET A 1 -26.32 4.21 26.86
N TYR A 2 -25.48 5.14 26.42
CA TYR A 2 -25.72 5.91 25.20
C TYR A 2 -25.08 5.19 24.02
N TYR A 3 -25.91 4.57 23.18
CA TYR A 3 -25.54 4.16 21.84
C TYR A 3 -25.32 5.43 21.01
N SER A 4 -24.06 5.83 20.80
CA SER A 4 -23.74 6.91 19.88
C SER A 4 -23.95 6.42 18.45
N GLU A 5 -24.90 7.04 17.76
CA GLU A 5 -25.14 6.89 16.32
C GLU A 5 -23.82 7.07 15.54
N ARG A 6 -23.27 5.97 15.02
CA ARG A 6 -22.18 6.04 14.05
C ARG A 6 -22.74 6.61 12.75
N ILE A 7 -22.55 7.90 12.56
CA ILE A 7 -22.77 8.60 11.30
C ILE A 7 -21.92 7.93 10.22
N LYS A 8 -22.52 7.04 9.43
CA LYS A 8 -22.00 6.60 8.13
C LYS A 8 -22.18 7.77 7.14
N ARG A 9 -21.29 8.76 7.18
CA ARG A 9 -21.19 9.75 6.10
C ARG A 9 -20.69 9.03 4.86
N ARG A 10 -21.59 8.82 3.90
CA ARG A 10 -21.24 8.32 2.57
C ARG A 10 -20.30 9.33 1.91
N LEU A 11 -19.13 8.87 1.47
CA LEU A 11 -18.37 9.56 0.44
C LEU A 11 -19.31 9.74 -0.77
N ASN A 12 -19.30 10.94 -1.34
CA ASN A 12 -20.24 11.47 -2.34
C ASN A 12 -20.87 10.41 -3.30
N PRO A 13 -22.20 10.35 -3.48
CA PRO A 13 -22.87 9.27 -4.23
C PRO A 13 -22.72 9.32 -5.77
N SER A 14 -21.92 10.22 -6.33
CA SER A 14 -21.89 10.53 -7.77
C SER A 14 -20.51 10.35 -8.42
N GLY A 15 -19.87 9.19 -8.22
CA GLY A 15 -18.61 8.80 -8.87
C GLY A 15 -17.59 8.22 -7.88
N PRO A 16 -16.46 7.64 -8.35
CA PRO A 16 -15.39 7.21 -7.44
C PRO A 16 -14.90 8.43 -6.65
N GLY A 17 -15.23 8.47 -5.36
CA GLY A 17 -14.82 9.56 -4.49
C GLY A 17 -13.30 9.53 -4.31
N HIS A 18 -12.61 10.54 -4.84
CA HIS A 18 -11.19 10.73 -4.57
C HIS A 18 -11.00 11.19 -3.13
N ILE A 19 -10.11 10.52 -2.39
CA ILE A 19 -9.70 10.93 -1.05
C ILE A 19 -8.40 11.73 -1.19
N TYR A 20 -8.49 13.05 -0.98
CA TYR A 20 -7.30 13.88 -0.85
C TYR A 20 -6.81 13.84 0.59
N ALA A 21 -5.64 13.23 0.81
CA ALA A 21 -5.04 13.08 2.13
C ALA A 21 -3.74 13.86 2.28
N LYS A 22 -3.50 14.33 3.51
CA LYS A 22 -2.23 14.92 3.94
C LYS A 22 -1.18 13.85 4.21
N SER A 23 -1.60 12.76 4.84
CA SER A 23 -0.77 11.59 5.11
C SER A 23 -1.56 10.30 4.96
N PHE A 24 -0.81 9.24 4.74
CA PHE A 24 -1.26 7.85 4.77
C PHE A 24 -0.30 7.09 5.67
N ASP A 25 -0.82 6.49 6.73
CA ASP A 25 -0.04 5.72 7.69
C ASP A 25 -0.46 4.26 7.63
N VAL A 26 0.52 3.35 7.51
CA VAL A 26 0.28 1.92 7.53
C VAL A 26 0.28 1.46 8.98
N LEU A 27 -0.85 0.93 9.42
CA LEU A 27 -1.02 0.32 10.73
C LEU A 27 -0.93 -1.19 10.57
N VAL A 28 -0.07 -1.85 11.35
CA VAL A 28 0.06 -3.30 11.36
C VAL A 28 -0.18 -3.79 12.77
N ASP A 29 -1.17 -4.67 12.94
CA ASP A 29 -1.35 -5.44 14.16
C ASP A 29 -1.05 -6.92 13.85
N PRO A 30 0.18 -7.39 14.13
CA PRO A 30 0.56 -8.76 13.83
C PRO A 30 -0.01 -9.79 14.82
N GLN A 31 -0.53 -9.33 15.97
CA GLN A 31 -1.10 -10.19 17.01
C GLN A 31 -2.28 -9.49 17.68
N PRO A 32 -3.44 -9.40 17.00
CA PRO A 32 -4.62 -8.77 17.57
C PRO A 32 -5.02 -9.42 18.90
N LYS A 33 -5.43 -8.58 19.85
CA LYS A 33 -6.06 -9.04 21.09
C LYS A 33 -7.30 -9.84 20.69
N ASP A 34 -7.47 -11.01 21.31
CA ASP A 34 -8.52 -12.02 21.02
C ASP A 34 -8.21 -13.05 19.93
N GLY A 35 -6.95 -13.13 19.47
CA GLY A 35 -6.50 -14.22 18.58
C GLY A 35 -7.03 -14.11 17.15
N GLY A 36 -7.44 -12.91 16.73
CA GLY A 36 -7.81 -12.62 15.34
C GLY A 36 -6.62 -12.69 14.40
N ASP A 37 -6.90 -12.77 13.10
CA ASP A 37 -5.87 -12.76 12.06
C ASP A 37 -5.12 -11.42 12.01
N PRO A 38 -3.81 -11.40 11.67
CA PRO A 38 -3.05 -10.17 11.48
C PRO A 38 -3.79 -9.17 10.59
N VAL A 39 -3.89 -7.91 11.05
CA VAL A 39 -4.61 -6.86 10.33
C VAL A 39 -3.64 -5.81 9.83
N ILE A 40 -3.83 -5.39 8.58
CA ILE A 40 -3.20 -4.21 8.00
C ILE A 40 -4.28 -3.15 7.80
N GLY A 41 -4.10 -1.99 8.43
CA GLY A 41 -4.95 -0.83 8.26
C GLY A 41 -4.21 0.28 7.53
N LEU A 42 -4.94 1.08 6.76
CA LEU A 42 -4.45 2.35 6.26
C LEU A 42 -5.16 3.47 7.01
N GLN A 43 -4.44 4.14 7.91
CA GLN A 43 -4.93 5.37 8.50
C GLN A 43 -4.77 6.49 7.47
N VAL A 44 -5.86 7.20 7.21
CA VAL A 44 -5.92 8.30 6.26
C VAL A 44 -6.20 9.57 7.04
N GLU A 45 -5.31 10.55 6.91
CA GLU A 45 -5.56 11.91 7.38
C GLU A 45 -6.01 12.78 6.20
N PRO A 46 -7.32 12.97 5.98
CA PRO A 46 -7.78 13.75 4.84
C PRO A 46 -7.40 15.24 4.99
N VAL A 47 -7.27 15.93 3.85
CA VAL A 47 -7.07 17.40 3.83
C VAL A 47 -8.21 18.10 4.55
N ALA A 48 -9.44 17.58 4.39
CA ALA A 48 -10.64 18.04 5.07
C ALA A 48 -11.44 16.86 5.63
N GLY A 49 -11.84 16.95 6.89
CA GLY A 49 -12.58 15.91 7.59
C GLY A 49 -11.80 15.29 8.75
N SER A 50 -12.36 14.25 9.35
CA SER A 50 -11.73 13.52 10.45
C SER A 50 -10.87 12.37 9.91
N PRO A 51 -9.75 12.05 10.58
CA PRO A 51 -8.99 10.84 10.27
C PRO A 51 -9.85 9.59 10.37
N PHE A 52 -9.57 8.60 9.53
CA PHE A 52 -10.24 7.30 9.56
C PHE A 52 -9.29 6.18 9.17
N ILE A 53 -9.63 4.96 9.57
CA ILE A 53 -8.87 3.76 9.22
C ILE A 53 -9.65 2.99 8.17
N LEU A 54 -9.00 2.72 7.04
CA LEU A 54 -9.45 1.76 6.05
C LEU A 54 -8.86 0.39 6.40
N PRO A 55 -9.68 -0.59 6.80
CA PRO A 55 -9.19 -1.95 6.95
C PRO A 55 -8.83 -2.51 5.57
N ILE A 56 -7.65 -3.13 5.47
CA ILE A 56 -7.21 -3.81 4.26
C ILE A 56 -7.05 -5.29 4.60
N ALA A 57 -7.66 -6.16 3.79
CA ALA A 57 -7.42 -7.58 3.90
C ALA A 57 -5.93 -7.85 3.65
N PHE A 58 -5.32 -8.74 4.45
CA PHE A 58 -3.88 -9.01 4.36
C PHE A 58 -3.44 -9.36 2.93
N GLU A 59 -4.19 -10.21 2.23
CA GLU A 59 -3.91 -10.58 0.84
C GLU A 59 -3.87 -9.37 -0.09
N SER A 60 -4.84 -8.45 0.02
CA SER A 60 -4.88 -7.22 -0.78
C SER A 60 -3.73 -6.27 -0.42
N ALA A 61 -3.37 -6.17 0.85
CA ALA A 61 -2.23 -5.36 1.29
C ALA A 61 -0.91 -5.93 0.72
N ARG A 62 -0.73 -7.25 0.73
CA ARG A 62 0.42 -7.92 0.12
C ARG A 62 0.48 -7.65 -1.38
N GLU A 63 -0.62 -7.83 -2.10
CA GLU A 63 -0.69 -7.57 -3.55
C GLU A 63 -0.31 -6.13 -3.91
N ILE A 64 -0.83 -5.15 -3.16
CA ILE A 64 -0.49 -3.73 -3.34
C ILE A 64 1.01 -3.49 -3.06
N ALA A 65 1.53 -4.05 -1.97
CA ALA A 65 2.94 -3.91 -1.61
C ALA A 65 3.86 -4.50 -2.69
N GLU A 66 3.54 -5.70 -3.21
CA GLU A 66 4.27 -6.33 -4.30
C GLU A 66 4.22 -5.49 -5.58
N MET A 67 3.05 -4.94 -5.93
CA MET A 67 2.90 -4.09 -7.09
C MET A 67 3.72 -2.79 -6.96
N MET A 68 3.70 -2.16 -5.78
CA MET A 68 4.52 -0.97 -5.50
C MET A 68 6.01 -1.29 -5.60
N LEU A 69 6.44 -2.40 -4.99
CA LEU A 69 7.83 -2.84 -5.04
C LEU A 69 8.29 -3.10 -6.48
N LYS A 70 7.53 -3.86 -7.27
CA LYS A 70 7.84 -4.10 -8.70
C LYS A 70 7.92 -2.79 -9.48
N THR A 71 6.99 -1.86 -9.23
CA THR A 71 6.99 -0.54 -9.87
C THR A 71 8.28 0.24 -9.55
N LEU A 72 8.70 0.24 -8.28
CA LEU A 72 9.93 0.90 -7.84
C LEU A 72 11.17 0.23 -8.42
N MET A 73 11.22 -1.10 -8.46
CA MET A 73 12.31 -1.86 -9.06
C MET A 73 12.45 -1.58 -10.56
N CYS A 74 11.33 -1.40 -11.28
CA CYS A 74 11.35 -1.00 -12.69
C CYS A 74 11.78 0.47 -12.88
N ALA A 75 11.24 1.38 -12.07
CA ALA A 75 11.46 2.82 -12.24
C ALA A 75 12.83 3.29 -11.73
N LYS A 76 13.35 2.66 -10.67
CA LYS A 76 14.60 2.98 -9.98
C LYS A 76 15.37 1.72 -9.57
N PRO A 77 15.76 0.87 -10.53
CA PRO A 77 16.45 -0.41 -10.25
C PRO A 77 17.75 -0.25 -9.45
N GLU A 78 18.43 0.89 -9.55
CA GLU A 78 19.65 1.23 -8.80
C GLU A 78 19.47 1.28 -7.27
N MET A 79 18.23 1.36 -6.77
CA MET A 79 17.95 1.27 -5.34
C MET A 79 17.99 -0.16 -4.81
N PHE A 80 17.85 -1.16 -5.69
CA PHE A 80 17.63 -2.56 -5.33
C PHE A 80 18.72 -3.49 -5.85
N PHE A 81 19.35 -3.17 -6.99
CA PHE A 81 20.27 -4.05 -7.67
C PHE A 81 21.68 -3.48 -7.83
N PRO A 82 22.71 -4.34 -7.89
CA PRO A 82 24.07 -3.95 -8.26
C PRO A 82 24.15 -3.18 -9.59
N LYS A 83 25.08 -2.22 -9.67
CA LYS A 83 25.21 -1.29 -10.80
C LYS A 83 25.41 -1.97 -12.15
N ASP A 84 26.12 -3.10 -12.18
CA ASP A 84 26.39 -3.90 -13.37
C ASP A 84 25.12 -4.58 -13.91
N LEU A 85 24.27 -5.13 -13.03
CA LEU A 85 22.98 -5.70 -13.40
C LEU A 85 22.02 -4.60 -13.90
N VAL A 86 21.98 -3.45 -13.23
CA VAL A 86 21.19 -2.29 -13.67
C VAL A 86 21.63 -1.80 -15.06
N LYS A 87 22.94 -1.75 -15.32
CA LYS A 87 23.47 -1.37 -16.64
C LYS A 87 23.04 -2.35 -17.73
N GLN A 88 23.04 -3.65 -17.44
CA GLN A 88 22.57 -4.68 -18.38
C GLN A 88 21.07 -4.59 -18.63
N TYR A 89 20.26 -4.41 -17.58
CA TYR A 89 18.81 -4.21 -17.68
C TYR A 89 18.46 -2.97 -18.51
N ARG A 90 19.04 -1.80 -18.20
CA ARG A 90 18.81 -0.57 -18.97
C ARG A 90 19.27 -0.65 -20.42
N ALA A 91 20.27 -1.50 -20.72
CA ALA A 91 20.73 -1.77 -22.07
C ALA A 91 19.85 -2.79 -22.83
N GLY A 92 18.76 -3.28 -22.22
CA GLY A 92 17.87 -4.29 -22.80
C GLY A 92 18.49 -5.68 -22.89
N ARG A 93 19.59 -5.94 -22.17
CA ARG A 93 20.31 -7.22 -22.18
C ARG A 93 19.78 -8.22 -21.13
N LEU A 94 18.99 -7.72 -20.18
CA LEU A 94 18.26 -8.51 -19.19
C LEU A 94 16.80 -8.07 -19.22
N SER A 95 15.89 -9.03 -19.16
CA SER A 95 14.48 -8.73 -18.85
C SER A 95 14.32 -8.38 -17.37
N PHE A 96 13.14 -7.89 -16.98
CA PHE A 96 12.86 -7.62 -15.57
C PHE A 96 12.82 -8.92 -14.75
N GLU A 97 12.24 -9.98 -15.29
CA GLU A 97 12.17 -11.30 -14.66
C GLU A 97 13.59 -11.84 -14.41
N GLN A 98 14.47 -11.76 -15.40
CA GLN A 98 15.87 -12.16 -15.28
C GLN A 98 16.68 -11.30 -14.31
N LEU A 99 16.31 -10.01 -14.16
CA LEU A 99 16.94 -9.13 -13.19
C LEU A 99 16.55 -9.52 -11.77
N VAL A 100 15.28 -9.84 -11.54
CA VAL A 100 14.73 -10.26 -10.24
C VAL A 100 15.23 -11.65 -9.83
N GLU A 101 15.33 -12.61 -10.74
CA GLU A 101 15.85 -13.96 -10.44
C GLU A 101 17.33 -13.98 -10.03
N LYS A 102 18.09 -12.95 -10.40
CA LYS A 102 19.52 -12.81 -10.07
C LYS A 102 19.77 -12.12 -8.73
N TYR A 103 18.71 -11.70 -8.04
CA TYR A 103 18.72 -11.10 -6.71
C TYR A 103 18.22 -12.12 -5.68
#